data_AF-A0A8J4QNC2-F1
#
_entry.id   AF-A0A8J4QNC2-F1
#
_cell.length_a   1.000
_cell.length_b   1.000
_cell.length_c   1.000
_cell.angle_alpha   90.00
_cell.angle_beta   90.00
_cell.angle_gamma   90.00
#
_symmetry.space_group_name_H-M   'P 1'
#
loop_
_entity.id
_entity.type
_entity.pdbx_description
1 polymer ?
#
loop_
_entity_poly.entity_id
_entity_poly.type
_entity_poly.pdbx_seq_one_letter_code
_entity_poly.pdbx_strand_id
1 'polypeptide(L)'
;MCGLLAIAINEKGVLVTNYYNRANHDRCKGGIVGITSTAKSMRKSSKKLSPCFLRLKADALVSTGLAKLGYIYVNIDDCWAEIHRDDNGELLPRNSTFPSGIKGVADYAHSKGLKLGIYSDSGYYTCSRIMPGSVGHEEQDIKTFASWGVDYLKYDNCYNDGTKPTVRYPVMTRALMKAGRPIFFSLCEWGDLHPALWGSKVGNSWRTTNDIADN
;
A
#
# COMPACT_ATOMS: atom_id res chain seq x y z
N MET A 1 15.33 -3.12 15.23
CA MET A 1 14.55 -4.39 15.38
C MET A 1 13.51 -4.45 14.27
N CYS A 2 13.18 -5.61 13.68
CA CYS A 2 12.22 -5.66 12.56
C CYS A 2 10.80 -5.36 13.08
N GLY A 3 10.33 -4.12 12.84
CA GLY A 3 8.99 -3.68 13.21
C GLY A 3 7.94 -4.39 12.36
N LEU A 4 7.17 -5.26 13.00
CA LEU A 4 5.99 -5.92 12.44
C LEU A 4 4.83 -4.91 12.46
N LEU A 5 4.30 -4.53 11.30
CA LEU A 5 3.05 -3.76 11.20
C LEU A 5 2.01 -4.58 10.44
N ALA A 6 1.13 -5.25 11.19
CA ALA A 6 -0.31 -5.41 10.98
C ALA A 6 -0.81 -6.63 11.78
N ILE A 7 -1.52 -6.38 12.88
CA ILE A 7 -2.43 -7.39 13.45
C ILE A 7 -3.77 -7.16 12.75
N ALA A 8 -4.08 -7.98 11.75
CA ALA A 8 -5.44 -8.11 11.25
C ALA A 8 -6.19 -9.04 12.21
N ILE A 9 -7.16 -8.50 12.95
CA ILE A 9 -7.90 -9.25 13.99
C ILE A 9 -8.82 -10.34 13.41
N ASN A 10 -8.86 -10.55 12.09
CA ASN A 10 -9.66 -11.64 11.51
C ASN A 10 -9.08 -12.34 10.27
N GLU A 11 -7.87 -11.99 9.83
CA GLU A 11 -7.18 -12.71 8.75
C GLU A 11 -5.76 -13.03 9.20
N LYS A 12 -5.39 -14.31 9.15
CA LYS A 12 -4.10 -14.84 9.60
C LYS A 12 -2.93 -14.02 9.00
N GLY A 13 -2.23 -13.28 9.85
CA GLY A 13 -0.87 -12.75 9.65
C GLY A 13 -0.60 -11.93 8.37
N VAL A 14 -0.88 -10.63 8.38
CA VAL A 14 -0.42 -9.73 7.30
C VAL A 14 1.02 -9.28 7.58
N LEU A 15 1.97 -9.68 6.73
CA LEU A 15 3.30 -9.04 6.70
C LEU A 15 3.30 -8.00 5.58
N VAL A 16 3.27 -6.74 5.99
CA VAL A 16 3.34 -5.62 5.05
C VAL A 16 4.79 -5.44 4.60
N THR A 17 5.12 -5.90 3.39
CA THR A 17 6.46 -5.76 2.81
C THR A 17 6.59 -4.49 1.95
N ASN A 18 6.65 -3.31 2.57
CA ASN A 18 6.64 -2.04 1.83
C ASN A 18 7.84 -1.83 0.91
N TYR A 19 7.57 -1.35 -0.30
CA TYR A 19 8.59 -0.91 -1.26
C TYR A 19 9.14 0.49 -0.92
N TYR A 20 8.30 1.35 -0.36
CA TYR A 20 8.67 2.60 0.30
C TYR A 20 8.10 2.59 1.71
N ASN A 21 8.91 2.35 2.73
CA ASN A 21 8.43 2.53 4.10
C ASN A 21 8.58 4.00 4.49
N ARG A 22 7.66 4.55 5.32
CA ARG A 22 7.61 6.00 5.55
C ARG A 22 8.87 6.62 6.17
N ALA A 23 9.72 5.80 6.77
CA ALA A 23 11.07 6.18 7.17
C ALA A 23 11.95 6.73 6.00
N ASN A 24 11.55 6.57 4.73
CA ASN A 24 12.34 6.97 3.55
C ASN A 24 11.59 7.87 2.51
N HIS A 25 10.52 8.62 2.85
CA HIS A 25 9.89 9.58 1.88
C HIS A 25 10.73 10.85 1.64
N ASP A 26 12.01 10.71 1.31
CA ASP A 26 12.80 11.79 0.70
C ASP A 26 12.31 12.04 -0.74
N ARG A 27 11.05 12.47 -0.92
CA ARG A 27 10.45 12.78 -2.24
C ARG A 27 10.60 11.66 -3.28
N CYS A 28 10.37 10.41 -2.87
CA CYS A 28 10.57 9.22 -3.71
C CYS A 28 12.03 9.00 -4.16
N LYS A 29 13.02 9.62 -3.50
CA LYS A 29 14.46 9.43 -3.73
C LYS A 29 15.09 8.35 -2.84
N GLY A 30 14.33 7.82 -1.88
CA GLY A 30 14.80 6.83 -0.89
C GLY A 30 15.06 5.44 -1.47
N GLY A 31 16.12 4.79 -0.97
CA GLY A 31 16.51 3.41 -1.30
C GLY A 31 15.81 2.34 -0.46
N ILE A 32 15.96 1.10 -0.95
CA ILE A 32 15.24 -0.13 -0.59
C ILE A 32 15.44 -0.56 0.88
N VAL A 33 14.36 -1.02 1.55
CA VAL A 33 14.42 -1.89 2.74
C VAL A 33 13.98 -3.30 2.32
N GLY A 34 14.92 -4.25 2.32
CA GLY A 34 14.70 -5.65 1.97
C GLY A 34 14.51 -6.53 3.21
N ILE A 35 13.78 -7.63 3.05
CA ILE A 35 13.78 -8.74 4.00
C ILE A 35 14.92 -9.66 3.59
N THR A 36 16.00 -9.72 4.37
CA THR A 36 17.02 -10.77 4.26
C THR A 36 16.85 -11.74 5.43
N SER A 37 16.94 -13.04 5.13
CA SER A 37 16.63 -14.16 6.01
C SER A 37 17.65 -14.44 7.12
N THR A 38 18.50 -13.49 7.49
CA THR A 38 19.40 -13.65 8.65
C THR A 38 19.71 -12.28 9.26
N ALA A 39 19.60 -12.23 10.59
CA ALA A 39 20.02 -11.10 11.40
C ALA A 39 21.55 -10.92 11.32
N LYS A 40 22.05 -10.30 10.25
CA LYS A 40 23.35 -9.60 10.18
C LYS A 40 23.52 -8.96 8.79
N SER A 41 23.85 -7.67 8.78
CA SER A 41 24.22 -6.85 7.61
C SER A 41 23.06 -6.20 6.82
N MET A 42 22.48 -5.15 7.41
CA MET A 42 21.87 -4.06 6.64
C MET A 42 22.98 -3.26 5.93
N ARG A 43 22.99 -3.24 4.60
CA ARG A 43 23.76 -2.27 3.80
C ARG A 43 22.84 -1.61 2.79
N LYS A 44 22.77 -0.26 2.84
CA LYS A 44 22.11 0.58 1.84
C LYS A 44 22.73 0.30 0.46
N SER A 45 21.92 -0.18 -0.47
CA SER A 45 22.29 -0.35 -1.88
C SER A 45 21.45 0.61 -2.73
N SER A 46 22.10 1.63 -3.27
CA SER A 46 21.57 2.65 -4.18
C SER A 46 21.48 2.15 -5.62
N LYS A 47 20.63 1.15 -5.89
CA LYS A 47 20.36 0.67 -7.25
C LYS A 47 18.94 0.99 -7.72
N LYS A 48 18.85 1.49 -8.95
CA LYS A 48 17.64 1.86 -9.68
C LYS A 48 16.61 0.73 -9.63
N LEU A 49 15.38 1.12 -9.30
CA LEU A 49 14.18 0.29 -9.17
C LEU A 49 13.86 -0.42 -10.50
N SER A 50 13.62 -1.74 -10.45
CA SER A 50 13.11 -2.51 -11.59
C SER A 50 11.93 -3.39 -11.15
N PRO A 51 10.99 -3.75 -12.04
CA PRO A 51 9.86 -4.66 -11.76
C PRO A 51 10.27 -6.01 -11.17
N CYS A 52 11.57 -6.36 -11.28
CA CYS A 52 12.17 -7.51 -10.64
C CYS A 52 11.98 -7.50 -9.12
N PHE A 53 11.97 -6.34 -8.44
CA PHE A 53 12.07 -6.32 -6.98
C PHE A 53 10.81 -6.81 -6.24
N LEU A 54 9.60 -6.46 -6.69
CA LEU A 54 8.37 -7.01 -6.10
C LEU A 54 8.25 -8.52 -6.36
N ARG A 55 8.72 -8.97 -7.54
CA ARG A 55 8.81 -10.40 -7.85
C ARG A 55 9.78 -11.11 -6.91
N LEU A 56 10.95 -10.53 -6.65
CA LEU A 56 11.91 -11.05 -5.66
C LEU A 56 11.30 -11.14 -4.25
N LYS A 57 10.50 -10.16 -3.82
CA LYS A 57 9.80 -10.23 -2.53
C LYS A 57 8.74 -11.34 -2.51
N ALA A 58 7.94 -11.45 -3.55
CA ALA A 58 6.95 -12.52 -3.70
C ALA A 58 7.64 -13.90 -3.68
N ASP A 59 8.72 -14.08 -4.45
CA ASP A 59 9.52 -15.29 -4.44
C ASP A 59 10.15 -15.56 -3.08
N ALA A 60 10.64 -14.54 -2.37
CA ALA A 60 11.17 -14.68 -1.02
C ALA A 60 10.10 -15.15 -0.03
N LEU A 61 8.88 -14.59 -0.07
CA LEU A 61 7.78 -15.02 0.80
C LEU A 61 7.46 -16.51 0.62
N VAL A 62 7.46 -16.99 -0.63
CA VAL A 62 7.19 -18.40 -0.95
C VAL A 62 8.37 -19.29 -0.57
N SER A 63 9.57 -18.96 -1.04
CA SER A 63 10.77 -19.80 -0.89
C SER A 63 11.24 -19.93 0.56
N THR A 64 11.07 -18.88 1.37
CA THR A 64 11.38 -18.93 2.82
C THR A 64 10.31 -19.63 3.65
N GLY A 65 9.17 -19.99 3.06
CA GLY A 65 8.03 -20.60 3.78
C GLY A 65 7.15 -19.61 4.54
N LEU A 66 7.46 -18.31 4.53
CA LEU A 66 6.64 -17.27 5.19
C LEU A 66 5.21 -17.26 4.67
N ALA A 67 5.00 -17.47 3.36
CA ALA A 67 3.66 -17.57 2.78
C ALA A 67 2.82 -18.70 3.42
N LYS A 68 3.46 -19.83 3.77
CA LYS A 68 2.80 -20.96 4.47
C LYS A 68 2.41 -20.62 5.90
N LEU A 69 3.05 -19.61 6.50
CA LEU A 69 2.73 -19.10 7.84
C LEU A 69 1.65 -18.01 7.83
N GLY A 70 1.10 -17.66 6.65
CA GLY A 70 0.02 -16.69 6.51
C GLY A 70 0.44 -15.35 5.90
N TYR A 71 1.75 -15.12 5.70
CA TYR A 71 2.27 -13.88 5.12
C TYR A 71 2.03 -13.81 3.60
N ILE A 72 0.81 -13.51 3.21
CA ILE A 72 0.34 -13.62 1.81
C ILE A 72 0.22 -12.29 1.07
N TYR A 73 0.33 -11.14 1.74
CA TYR A 73 0.20 -9.83 1.10
C TYR A 73 1.58 -9.25 0.73
N VAL A 74 1.75 -8.86 -0.53
CA VAL A 74 2.89 -8.05 -0.99
C VAL A 74 2.35 -6.66 -1.29
N ASN A 75 2.77 -5.67 -0.51
CA ASN A 75 2.17 -4.33 -0.58
C ASN A 75 3.12 -3.32 -1.22
N ILE A 76 2.59 -2.60 -2.21
CA ILE A 76 3.19 -1.41 -2.79
C ILE A 76 2.76 -0.22 -1.94
N ASP A 77 3.72 0.56 -1.47
CA ASP A 77 3.45 1.80 -0.73
C ASP A 77 3.54 3.00 -1.68
N ASP A 78 3.64 4.23 -1.17
CA ASP A 78 3.74 5.48 -1.93
C ASP A 78 4.80 5.45 -3.06
N CYS A 79 4.75 6.43 -3.96
CA CYS A 79 5.70 6.62 -5.07
C CYS A 79 5.62 5.61 -6.23
N TRP A 80 4.51 4.87 -6.37
CA TRP A 80 4.33 3.92 -7.45
C TRP A 80 3.75 4.52 -8.74
N ALA A 81 2.97 5.60 -8.61
CA ALA A 81 2.28 6.24 -9.72
C ALA A 81 3.08 7.41 -10.33
N GLU A 82 2.72 7.76 -11.57
CA GLU A 82 3.16 8.98 -12.24
C GLU A 82 2.71 10.23 -11.47
N ILE A 83 3.37 11.35 -11.76
CA ILE A 83 3.11 12.62 -11.06
C ILE A 83 1.74 13.23 -11.39
N HIS A 84 1.19 12.84 -12.53
CA HIS A 84 -0.09 13.31 -13.04
C HIS A 84 -0.98 12.12 -13.37
N ARG A 85 -2.28 12.32 -13.18
CA ARG A 85 -3.31 11.47 -13.79
C ARG A 85 -3.27 11.62 -15.31
N ASP A 86 -3.81 10.64 -16.03
CA ASP A 86 -4.02 10.78 -17.47
C ASP A 86 -5.17 11.76 -17.80
N ASP A 87 -5.45 11.95 -19.08
CA ASP A 87 -6.51 12.85 -19.56
C ASP A 87 -7.92 12.41 -19.13
N ASN A 88 -8.10 11.14 -18.76
CA ASN A 88 -9.35 10.62 -18.22
C ASN A 88 -9.44 10.74 -16.69
N GLY A 89 -8.39 11.28 -16.05
CA GLY A 89 -8.28 11.36 -14.60
C GLY A 89 -7.80 10.06 -13.94
N GLU A 90 -7.29 9.09 -14.70
CA GLU A 90 -6.82 7.81 -14.16
C GLU A 90 -5.43 7.91 -13.56
N LEU A 91 -5.22 7.15 -12.49
CA LEU A 91 -3.93 6.95 -11.86
C LEU A 91 -3.06 6.07 -12.77
N LEU A 92 -1.87 6.54 -13.15
CA LEU A 92 -0.97 5.80 -14.02
C LEU A 92 0.20 5.21 -13.22
N PRO A 93 0.52 3.92 -13.33
CA PRO A 93 1.75 3.39 -12.75
C PRO A 93 2.97 3.89 -13.51
N ARG A 94 4.09 4.11 -12.80
CA ARG A 94 5.34 4.51 -13.44
C ARG A 94 5.83 3.44 -14.38
N ASN A 95 5.82 3.70 -15.68
CA ASN A 95 6.26 2.70 -16.67
C ASN A 95 7.73 2.28 -16.47
N SER A 96 8.57 3.20 -16.00
CA SER A 96 9.98 2.92 -15.67
C SER A 96 10.16 1.90 -14.53
N THR A 97 9.18 1.80 -13.63
CA THR A 97 9.22 0.90 -12.45
C THR A 97 8.32 -0.32 -12.64
N PHE A 98 7.21 -0.15 -13.34
CA PHE A 98 6.17 -1.14 -13.59
C PHE A 98 5.90 -1.25 -15.11
N PRO A 99 6.87 -1.72 -15.92
CA PRO A 99 6.68 -1.85 -17.37
C PRO A 99 5.61 -2.88 -17.77
N SER A 100 5.22 -3.78 -16.87
CA SER A 100 4.07 -4.68 -17.04
C SER A 100 2.76 -4.11 -16.47
N GLY A 101 2.77 -2.85 -16.03
CA GLY A 101 1.71 -2.24 -15.22
C GLY A 101 1.54 -2.92 -13.85
N ILE A 102 0.61 -2.38 -13.05
CA ILE A 102 0.23 -2.99 -11.75
C ILE A 102 -0.46 -4.34 -11.97
N LYS A 103 -1.28 -4.48 -13.01
CA LYS A 103 -1.93 -5.75 -13.35
C LYS A 103 -0.91 -6.88 -13.53
N GLY A 104 0.17 -6.67 -14.28
CA GLY A 104 1.21 -7.68 -14.45
C GLY A 104 1.97 -8.04 -13.16
N VAL A 105 1.97 -7.15 -12.16
CA VAL A 105 2.49 -7.45 -10.82
C VAL A 105 1.48 -8.25 -10.01
N ALA A 106 0.20 -7.89 -10.09
CA ALA A 106 -0.90 -8.60 -9.42
C ALA A 106 -0.99 -10.04 -9.93
N ASP A 107 -1.05 -10.21 -11.25
CA ASP A 107 -1.09 -11.52 -11.91
C ASP A 107 0.09 -12.40 -11.46
N TYR A 108 1.28 -11.80 -11.32
CA TYR A 108 2.46 -12.52 -10.82
C TYR A 108 2.32 -12.92 -9.34
N ALA A 109 1.88 -12.00 -8.47
CA ALA A 109 1.63 -12.30 -7.06
C ALA A 109 0.59 -13.43 -6.90
N HIS A 110 -0.52 -13.35 -7.64
CA HIS A 110 -1.57 -14.36 -7.65
C HIS A 110 -1.06 -15.72 -8.14
N SER A 111 -0.20 -15.76 -9.16
CA SER A 111 0.42 -17.01 -9.64
C SER A 111 1.26 -17.72 -8.56
N LYS A 112 1.68 -17.00 -7.52
CA LYS A 112 2.44 -17.50 -6.37
C LYS A 112 1.55 -17.83 -5.16
N GLY A 113 0.23 -17.69 -5.30
CA GLY A 113 -0.73 -17.83 -4.19
C GLY A 113 -0.69 -16.66 -3.21
N LEU A 114 -0.10 -15.53 -3.61
CA LEU A 114 -0.03 -14.30 -2.82
C LEU A 114 -1.11 -13.31 -3.30
N LYS A 115 -1.26 -12.21 -2.56
CA LYS A 115 -2.17 -11.09 -2.82
C LYS A 115 -1.38 -9.80 -3.00
N LEU A 116 -1.85 -8.89 -3.85
CA LEU A 116 -1.20 -7.59 -4.08
C LEU A 116 -1.92 -6.47 -3.33
N GLY A 117 -1.18 -5.69 -2.57
CA GLY A 117 -1.64 -4.41 -2.03
C GLY A 117 -1.10 -3.21 -2.76
N ILE A 118 -1.89 -2.14 -2.76
CA ILE A 118 -1.53 -0.83 -3.28
C ILE A 118 -1.79 0.25 -2.23
N TYR A 119 -1.30 1.46 -2.52
CA TYR A 119 -1.38 2.61 -1.64
C TYR A 119 -2.02 3.80 -2.36
N SER A 120 -2.86 4.52 -1.62
CA SER A 120 -3.29 5.87 -1.96
C SER A 120 -3.51 6.71 -0.70
N ASP A 121 -4.04 7.91 -0.86
CA ASP A 121 -4.23 8.89 0.20
C ASP A 121 -5.64 9.50 0.15
N SER A 122 -6.18 9.78 1.33
CA SER A 122 -7.42 10.53 1.56
C SER A 122 -7.22 12.05 1.56
N GLY A 123 -6.20 12.54 0.85
CA GLY A 123 -6.03 13.93 0.43
C GLY A 123 -5.84 14.11 -1.08
N TYR A 124 -5.47 15.33 -1.48
CA TYR A 124 -5.24 15.70 -2.89
C TYR A 124 -3.91 15.16 -3.45
N TYR A 125 -2.93 14.96 -2.57
CA TYR A 125 -1.65 14.36 -2.87
C TYR A 125 -1.33 13.32 -1.82
N THR A 126 -0.48 12.36 -2.15
CA THR A 126 0.03 11.43 -1.15
C THR A 126 1.08 12.05 -0.25
N CYS A 127 1.45 11.38 0.84
CA CYS A 127 2.42 11.88 1.81
C CYS A 127 3.76 12.33 1.19
N SER A 128 4.23 11.71 0.10
CA SER A 128 5.42 12.15 -0.65
C SER A 128 5.25 13.48 -1.40
N ARG A 129 4.02 13.93 -1.66
CA ARG A 129 3.63 15.05 -2.54
C ARG A 129 3.96 14.85 -4.02
N ILE A 130 4.33 13.63 -4.41
CA ILE A 130 4.80 13.38 -5.77
C ILE A 130 3.68 12.85 -6.65
N MET A 131 2.86 11.93 -6.14
CA MET A 131 1.75 11.37 -6.91
C MET A 131 0.39 11.90 -6.37
N PRO A 132 -0.65 11.92 -7.21
CA PRO A 132 -1.99 12.33 -6.81
C PRO A 132 -2.56 11.43 -5.70
N GLY A 133 -3.31 12.02 -4.77
CA GLY A 133 -4.18 11.27 -3.86
C GLY A 133 -5.54 10.97 -4.50
N SER A 134 -6.45 10.36 -3.74
CA SER A 134 -7.74 9.88 -4.26
C SER A 134 -8.95 10.73 -3.90
N VAL A 135 -8.79 11.84 -3.17
CA VAL A 135 -9.93 12.71 -2.83
C VAL A 135 -10.62 13.21 -4.09
N GLY A 136 -11.93 12.97 -4.21
CA GLY A 136 -12.75 13.32 -5.38
C GLY A 136 -12.66 12.33 -6.54
N HIS A 137 -11.78 11.32 -6.45
CA HIS A 137 -11.58 10.27 -7.46
C HIS A 137 -11.78 8.86 -6.88
N GLU A 138 -12.39 8.72 -5.70
CA GLU A 138 -12.41 7.47 -4.94
C GLU A 138 -13.06 6.32 -5.72
N GLU A 139 -14.22 6.56 -6.33
CA GLU A 139 -14.92 5.52 -7.12
C GLU A 139 -14.15 5.16 -8.39
N GLN A 140 -13.50 6.14 -9.03
CA GLN A 140 -12.68 5.93 -10.21
C GLN A 140 -11.44 5.08 -9.87
N ASP A 141 -10.67 5.53 -8.87
CA ASP A 141 -9.42 4.88 -8.45
C ASP A 141 -9.66 3.43 -8.02
N ILE A 142 -10.74 3.18 -7.27
CA ILE A 142 -11.08 1.82 -6.85
C ILE A 142 -11.45 0.91 -8.02
N LYS A 143 -12.20 1.41 -9.01
CA LYS A 143 -12.49 0.63 -10.23
C LYS A 143 -11.20 0.28 -10.96
N THR A 144 -10.27 1.22 -11.03
CA THR A 144 -8.96 1.02 -11.64
C THR A 144 -8.13 -0.01 -10.88
N PHE A 145 -8.04 0.09 -9.55
CA PHE A 145 -7.35 -0.90 -8.71
C PHE A 145 -7.96 -2.29 -8.82
N ALA A 146 -9.31 -2.37 -8.83
CA ALA A 146 -10.02 -3.63 -9.03
C ALA A 146 -9.73 -4.25 -10.40
N SER A 147 -9.70 -3.42 -11.47
CA SER A 147 -9.36 -3.87 -12.83
C SER A 147 -7.94 -4.43 -12.95
N TRP A 148 -7.02 -3.93 -12.13
CA TRP A 148 -5.66 -4.43 -12.04
C TRP A 148 -5.51 -5.66 -11.15
N GLY A 149 -6.57 -6.09 -10.46
CA GLY A 149 -6.53 -7.26 -9.57
C GLY A 149 -5.96 -6.98 -8.18
N VAL A 150 -5.90 -5.73 -7.72
CA VAL A 150 -5.47 -5.40 -6.35
C VAL A 150 -6.39 -6.07 -5.31
N ASP A 151 -5.82 -6.48 -4.19
CA ASP A 151 -6.50 -7.18 -3.08
C ASP A 151 -6.48 -6.40 -1.76
N TYR A 152 -5.68 -5.34 -1.67
CA TYR A 152 -5.47 -4.56 -0.44
C TYR A 152 -5.21 -3.10 -0.79
N LEU A 153 -5.82 -2.17 -0.04
CA LEU A 153 -5.57 -0.74 -0.12
C LEU A 153 -5.12 -0.21 1.26
N LYS A 154 -3.89 0.29 1.32
CA LYS A 154 -3.46 1.22 2.39
C LYS A 154 -3.92 2.63 2.01
N TYR A 155 -4.66 3.29 2.89
CA TYR A 155 -5.24 4.59 2.60
C TYR A 155 -4.84 5.63 3.65
N ASP A 156 -3.87 6.47 3.27
CA ASP A 156 -3.22 7.46 4.12
C ASP A 156 -4.07 8.72 4.30
N ASN A 157 -3.54 9.70 5.06
CA ASN A 157 -4.29 10.88 5.51
C ASN A 157 -3.57 12.21 5.26
N CYS A 158 -2.57 12.27 4.38
CA CYS A 158 -1.82 13.51 4.11
C CYS A 158 -2.57 14.46 3.16
N TYR A 159 -2.24 15.76 3.20
CA TYR A 159 -2.73 16.78 2.24
C TYR A 159 -4.25 16.78 1.98
N ASN A 160 -5.04 16.50 3.02
CA ASN A 160 -6.48 16.67 3.01
C ASN A 160 -6.87 18.14 3.23
N ASP A 161 -8.16 18.45 3.04
CA ASP A 161 -8.75 19.79 3.18
C ASP A 161 -9.16 20.16 4.62
N GLY A 162 -8.71 19.40 5.62
CA GLY A 162 -9.12 19.56 7.02
C GLY A 162 -10.44 18.87 7.37
N THR A 163 -11.13 18.24 6.41
CA THR A 163 -12.29 17.42 6.73
C THR A 163 -11.87 16.21 7.56
N LYS A 164 -12.73 15.82 8.51
CA LYS A 164 -12.43 14.76 9.48
C LYS A 164 -12.27 13.40 8.80
N PRO A 165 -11.38 12.51 9.29
CA PRO A 165 -11.26 11.15 8.76
C PRO A 165 -12.58 10.36 8.85
N THR A 166 -13.40 10.63 9.88
CA THR A 166 -14.76 10.06 10.03
C THR A 166 -15.73 10.45 8.91
N VAL A 167 -15.39 11.44 8.08
CA VAL A 167 -16.17 11.87 6.91
C VAL A 167 -15.53 11.34 5.62
N ARG A 168 -14.20 11.48 5.47
CA ARG A 168 -13.48 11.08 4.25
C ARG A 168 -13.37 9.57 4.05
N TYR A 169 -12.94 8.82 5.07
CA TYR A 169 -12.74 7.37 4.93
C TYR A 169 -14.01 6.60 4.52
N PRO A 170 -15.22 6.93 5.04
CA PRO A 170 -16.46 6.33 4.56
C PRO A 170 -16.75 6.55 3.07
N VAL A 171 -16.24 7.61 2.45
CA VAL A 171 -16.37 7.82 0.98
C VAL A 171 -15.66 6.69 0.24
N MET A 172 -14.42 6.41 0.63
CA MET A 172 -13.63 5.32 0.05
C MET A 172 -14.24 3.94 0.34
N THR A 173 -14.80 3.71 1.54
CA THR A 173 -15.56 2.48 1.84
C THR A 173 -16.71 2.28 0.85
N ARG A 174 -17.48 3.32 0.55
CA ARG A 174 -18.58 3.23 -0.43
C ARG A 174 -18.08 2.94 -1.85
N ALA A 175 -16.94 3.51 -2.23
CA ALA A 175 -16.28 3.20 -3.51
C ALA A 175 -15.87 1.72 -3.57
N LEU A 176 -15.23 1.20 -2.51
CA LEU A 176 -14.84 -0.21 -2.38
C LEU A 176 -16.03 -1.16 -2.52
N MET A 177 -17.19 -0.84 -1.96
CA MET A 177 -18.41 -1.64 -2.12
C MET A 177 -18.93 -1.71 -3.56
N LYS A 178 -18.54 -0.75 -4.42
CA LYS A 178 -18.88 -0.71 -5.84
C LYS A 178 -17.79 -1.27 -6.76
N ALA A 179 -16.65 -1.71 -6.21
CA ALA A 179 -15.48 -2.15 -6.97
C ALA A 179 -15.71 -3.41 -7.81
N GLY A 180 -16.69 -4.25 -7.42
CA GLY A 180 -16.90 -5.58 -8.01
C GLY A 180 -15.84 -6.62 -7.63
N ARG A 181 -14.82 -6.23 -6.84
CA ARG A 181 -13.76 -7.09 -6.32
C ARG A 181 -13.53 -6.77 -4.83
N PRO A 182 -13.49 -7.77 -3.93
CA PRO A 182 -13.13 -7.54 -2.54
C PRO A 182 -11.69 -7.00 -2.42
N ILE A 183 -11.53 -5.85 -1.79
CA ILE A 183 -10.24 -5.22 -1.51
C ILE A 183 -10.19 -4.93 0.00
N PHE A 184 -9.19 -5.49 0.68
CA PHE A 184 -8.96 -5.25 2.11
C PHE A 184 -8.62 -3.78 2.33
N PHE A 185 -9.34 -3.10 3.22
CA PHE A 185 -9.18 -1.67 3.46
C PHE A 185 -8.48 -1.35 4.77
N SER A 186 -7.28 -0.77 4.66
CA SER A 186 -6.42 -0.42 5.79
C SER A 186 -6.32 1.09 5.95
N LEU A 187 -6.94 1.61 7.00
CA LEU A 187 -6.95 3.02 7.34
C LEU A 187 -5.60 3.45 7.93
N CYS A 188 -5.07 4.58 7.47
CA CYS A 188 -3.78 5.12 7.89
C CYS A 188 -3.90 6.61 8.25
N GLU A 189 -4.69 6.91 9.28
CA GLU A 189 -4.87 8.28 9.81
C GLU A 189 -4.07 8.57 11.10
N TRP A 190 -3.21 7.63 11.50
CA TRP A 190 -2.26 7.73 12.63
C TRP A 190 -2.86 7.80 14.04
N GLY A 191 -4.10 7.34 14.22
CA GLY A 191 -4.88 7.44 15.44
C GLY A 191 -5.78 8.68 15.53
N ASP A 192 -5.89 9.47 14.46
CA ASP A 192 -6.64 10.72 14.42
C ASP A 192 -8.14 10.50 14.68
N LEU A 193 -8.68 11.18 15.69
CA LEU A 193 -10.03 10.95 16.21
C LEU A 193 -10.31 9.51 16.67
N HIS A 194 -9.29 8.80 17.16
CA HIS A 194 -9.43 7.50 17.83
C HIS A 194 -10.17 6.43 16.98
N PRO A 195 -9.55 5.91 15.91
CA PRO A 195 -10.17 4.95 14.98
C PRO A 195 -10.68 3.67 15.63
N ALA A 196 -10.20 3.32 16.83
CA ALA A 196 -10.78 2.24 17.60
C ALA A 196 -12.29 2.40 17.86
N LEU A 197 -12.82 3.63 17.86
CA LEU A 197 -14.23 3.92 18.10
C LEU A 197 -15.11 3.84 16.84
N TRP A 198 -14.53 3.93 15.64
CA TRP A 198 -15.30 4.09 14.40
C TRP A 198 -14.79 3.27 13.20
N GLY A 199 -13.50 2.90 13.19
CA GLY A 199 -12.82 2.26 12.07
C GLY A 199 -13.41 0.90 11.69
N SER A 200 -13.95 0.14 12.63
CA SER A 200 -14.56 -1.17 12.38
C SER A 200 -15.78 -1.14 11.45
N LYS A 201 -16.47 0.01 11.35
CA LYS A 201 -17.59 0.22 10.41
C LYS A 201 -17.14 0.67 9.03
N VAL A 202 -15.85 1.01 8.89
CA VAL A 202 -15.32 1.74 7.74
C VAL A 202 -14.31 0.88 6.98
N GLY A 203 -13.43 0.15 7.66
CA GLY A 203 -12.49 -0.76 7.01
C GLY A 203 -12.09 -1.93 7.88
N ASN A 204 -11.09 -2.67 7.41
CA ASN A 204 -10.69 -3.96 7.97
C ASN A 204 -9.56 -3.83 9.00
N SER A 205 -8.75 -2.76 8.91
CA SER A 205 -7.75 -2.40 9.91
C SER A 205 -7.55 -0.89 9.95
N TRP A 206 -6.95 -0.40 11.03
CA TRP A 206 -6.56 1.00 11.18
C TRP A 206 -5.24 1.14 11.92
N ARG A 207 -4.46 2.14 11.53
CA ARG A 207 -3.30 2.62 12.30
C ARG A 207 -3.77 3.22 13.63
N THR A 208 -3.03 2.96 14.69
CA THR A 208 -3.31 3.51 16.03
C THR A 208 -2.30 4.57 16.47
N THR A 209 -1.21 4.74 15.72
CA THR A 209 -0.10 5.65 16.05
C THR A 209 0.50 6.27 14.78
N ASN A 210 1.32 7.31 15.01
CA ASN A 210 2.32 7.79 14.06
C ASN A 210 3.26 6.67 13.57
N ASP A 211 4.05 6.98 12.54
CA ASP A 211 4.95 6.00 11.94
C ASP A 211 5.99 5.52 12.95
N ILE A 212 6.32 4.24 12.85
CA ILE A 212 7.40 3.64 13.63
C ILE A 212 8.76 4.11 13.08
N ALA A 213 9.73 4.33 13.98
CA ALA A 213 11.11 4.64 13.64
C ALA A 213 12.05 3.56 14.24
N ASP A 214 13.15 3.26 13.54
CA ASP A 214 14.21 2.36 14.02
C ASP A 214 15.28 3.21 14.71
N ASN A 215 15.01 3.56 15.98
CA ASN A 215 15.90 4.33 16.85
C ASN A 215 16.88 3.42 17.59
#